data_AF-A0A5I0MSG9-F1
#
_entry.id   AF-A0A5I0MSG9-F1
#
_cell.length_a   1.000
_cell.length_b   1.000
_cell.length_c   1.000
_cell.angle_alpha   90.00
_cell.angle_beta   90.00
_cell.angle_gamma   90.00
#
_symmetry.space_group_name_H-M   'P 1'
#
loop_
_entity.id
_entity.type
_entity.pdbx_description
1 polymer ?
#
loop_
_entity_poly.entity_id
_entity_poly.type
_entity_poly.pdbx_seq_one_letter_code
_entity_poly.pdbx_strand_id
1 'polypeptide(L)'
;MKLNKAMLVLAVAGLLTSAASYAGDVLPAVQAEAQVQVTSQLAVSHTLTPERFNAGKVGDNAVVARGAVALTSGGKISNVTLAWNRTVNPNDDVMLSGFGDRAAMRDMSGDTLHAVAYVQLEPVTPVTASVGVKSVVYSLTTPGSEFDYTVNLMSGVNKLDAGNYSLAVVAQVETA
;
A
#
# COMPACT_ATOMS: atom_id res chain seq x y z
N MET A 1 8.29 -30.03 50.68
CA MET A 1 9.66 -29.46 50.80
C MET A 1 9.56 -27.97 51.07
N LYS A 2 10.16 -27.54 52.20
CA LYS A 2 10.67 -26.21 52.57
C LYS A 2 9.74 -24.97 52.45
N LEU A 3 9.13 -24.61 53.58
CA LEU A 3 8.90 -23.24 54.03
C LEU A 3 10.21 -22.60 54.55
N ASN A 4 10.35 -21.28 54.42
CA ASN A 4 11.10 -20.35 55.31
C ASN A 4 10.57 -18.92 55.05
N LYS A 5 9.92 -18.21 55.99
CA LYS A 5 10.44 -17.42 57.16
C LYS A 5 11.36 -16.27 56.69
N ALA A 6 11.25 -14.99 57.09
CA ALA A 6 10.66 -14.24 58.21
C ALA A 6 10.47 -12.76 57.72
N MET A 7 10.00 -11.73 58.42
CA MET A 7 10.12 -11.36 59.82
C MET A 7 9.25 -10.11 60.09
N LEU A 8 8.59 -10.09 61.25
CA LEU A 8 7.87 -8.97 61.85
C LEU A 8 8.85 -8.08 62.63
N VAL A 9 8.72 -6.75 62.56
CA VAL A 9 9.28 -5.83 63.57
C VAL A 9 8.22 -4.78 63.92
N LEU A 10 8.01 -4.62 65.23
CA LEU A 10 7.07 -3.75 65.92
C LEU A 10 7.88 -2.75 66.77
N ALA A 11 7.57 -1.45 66.73
CA ALA A 11 7.94 -0.46 67.76
C ALA A 11 7.08 0.81 67.57
N VAL A 12 6.04 1.04 68.38
CA VAL A 12 5.95 1.80 69.66
C VAL A 12 5.70 3.30 69.47
N ALA A 13 4.76 3.76 70.30
CA ALA A 13 3.96 4.98 70.28
C ALA A 13 4.70 6.31 70.50
N GLY A 14 4.06 7.38 70.02
CA GLY A 14 4.25 8.76 70.47
C GLY A 14 2.92 9.51 70.41
N LEU A 15 2.38 9.90 71.57
CA LEU A 15 1.22 10.79 71.71
C LEU A 15 1.54 12.20 71.18
N LEU A 16 0.56 12.89 70.58
CA LEU A 16 0.14 14.26 70.92
C LEU A 16 -1.01 14.72 70.01
N THR A 17 -2.06 15.21 70.65
CA THR A 17 -3.29 15.79 70.08
C THR A 17 -3.00 17.06 69.27
N SER A 18 -3.59 17.21 68.08
CA SER A 18 -4.06 18.52 67.60
C SER A 18 -4.95 18.40 66.34
N ALA A 19 -6.11 19.07 66.43
CA ALA A 19 -7.00 19.54 65.37
C ALA A 19 -7.39 18.56 64.25
N ALA A 20 -8.66 18.15 64.24
CA ALA A 20 -9.32 17.61 63.06
C ALA A 20 -9.45 18.74 62.00
N SER A 21 -8.48 18.87 61.11
CA SER A 21 -8.72 19.40 59.78
C SER A 21 -9.21 18.24 58.92
N TYR A 22 -10.49 18.22 58.59
CA TYR A 22 -10.99 17.37 57.50
C TYR A 22 -10.47 17.96 56.19
N ALA A 23 -9.20 17.68 55.88
CA ALA A 23 -8.75 17.65 54.51
C ALA A 23 -9.53 16.51 53.87
N GLY A 24 -10.53 16.84 53.05
CA GLY A 24 -11.20 15.81 52.26
C GLY A 24 -10.13 15.09 51.45
N ASP A 25 -10.01 13.78 51.65
CA ASP A 25 -9.07 12.95 50.88
C ASP A 25 -9.41 13.12 49.40
N VAL A 26 -8.56 13.86 48.68
CA VAL A 26 -8.62 13.91 47.22
C VAL A 26 -7.98 12.61 46.75
N LEU A 27 -8.82 11.62 46.46
CA LEU A 27 -8.37 10.37 45.89
C LEU A 27 -7.60 10.64 44.59
N PRO A 28 -6.50 9.93 44.34
CA PRO A 28 -5.73 10.11 43.10
C PRO A 28 -6.63 9.84 41.90
N ALA A 29 -6.47 10.63 40.83
CA ALA A 29 -7.21 10.44 39.60
C ALA A 29 -6.94 9.02 39.07
N VAL A 30 -8.01 8.23 38.95
CA VAL A 30 -7.93 6.89 38.35
C VAL A 30 -8.17 7.05 36.86
N GLN A 31 -7.13 6.78 36.06
CA GLN A 31 -7.22 6.81 34.61
C GLN A 31 -7.86 5.51 34.11
N ALA A 32 -8.87 5.62 33.25
CA ALA A 32 -9.45 4.51 32.51
C ALA A 32 -9.02 4.63 31.04
N GLU A 33 -8.43 3.56 30.51
CA GLU A 33 -8.05 3.47 29.10
C GLU A 33 -8.98 2.48 28.39
N ALA A 34 -9.47 2.87 27.21
CA ALA A 34 -10.22 1.99 26.33
C ALA A 34 -9.42 1.79 25.04
N GLN A 35 -9.28 0.54 24.62
CA GLN A 35 -8.73 0.21 23.30
C GLN A 35 -9.89 0.05 22.32
N VAL A 36 -9.92 0.90 21.28
CA VAL A 36 -10.86 0.78 20.17
C VAL A 36 -10.16 0.06 19.03
N GLN A 37 -10.62 -1.14 18.71
CA GLN A 37 -10.14 -1.89 17.55
C GLN A 37 -11.07 -1.63 16.36
N VAL A 38 -10.57 -0.93 15.34
CA VAL A 38 -11.27 -0.74 14.06
C VAL A 38 -10.76 -1.80 13.09
N THR A 39 -11.61 -2.71 12.64
CA THR A 39 -11.27 -3.69 11.61
C THR A 39 -12.20 -3.52 10.41
N SER A 40 -11.63 -3.54 9.21
CA SER A 40 -12.38 -3.64 7.97
C SER A 40 -12.40 -5.11 7.53
N GLN A 41 -13.58 -5.65 7.22
CA GLN A 41 -13.73 -6.98 6.61
C GLN A 41 -13.53 -6.95 5.09
N LEU A 42 -13.08 -5.82 4.53
CA LEU A 42 -12.91 -5.67 3.08
C LEU A 42 -11.72 -6.48 2.60
N ALA A 43 -12.00 -7.47 1.74
CA ALA A 43 -10.99 -8.25 1.04
C ALA A 43 -10.84 -7.72 -0.39
N VAL A 44 -9.60 -7.52 -0.82
CA VAL A 44 -9.24 -7.00 -2.14
C VAL A 44 -8.49 -8.10 -2.90
N SER A 45 -8.90 -8.35 -4.14
CA SER A 45 -8.08 -9.09 -5.11
C SER A 45 -7.45 -8.14 -6.09
N HIS A 46 -6.16 -8.32 -6.35
CA HIS A 46 -5.44 -7.60 -7.39
C HIS A 46 -4.72 -8.60 -8.28
N THR A 47 -5.06 -8.61 -9.56
CA THR A 47 -4.45 -9.48 -10.57
C THR A 47 -3.78 -8.66 -11.64
N LEU A 48 -2.59 -9.09 -12.08
CA LEU A 48 -1.86 -8.53 -13.21
C LEU A 48 -1.52 -9.68 -14.18
N THR A 49 -2.11 -9.66 -15.37
CA THR A 49 -1.98 -10.71 -16.37
C THR A 49 -1.10 -10.21 -17.52
N PRO A 50 0.06 -10.82 -17.79
CA PRO A 50 0.95 -10.39 -18.87
C PRO A 50 0.45 -10.86 -20.24
N GLU A 51 0.67 -10.04 -21.25
CA GLU A 51 0.52 -10.41 -22.66
C GLU A 51 1.84 -11.00 -23.19
N ARG A 52 1.76 -11.84 -24.22
CA ARG A 52 2.95 -12.47 -24.83
C ARG A 52 3.27 -11.80 -26.16
N PHE A 53 4.56 -11.54 -26.38
CA PHE A 53 5.07 -10.94 -27.60
C PHE A 53 6.15 -11.79 -28.23
N ASN A 54 6.23 -11.72 -29.55
CA ASN A 54 7.45 -12.08 -30.26
C ASN A 54 8.43 -10.91 -30.15
N ALA A 55 9.73 -11.20 -30.02
CA ALA A 55 10.76 -10.19 -30.10
C ALA A 55 10.71 -9.47 -31.46
N GLY A 56 11.07 -8.18 -31.46
CA GLY A 56 11.06 -7.33 -32.65
C GLY A 56 10.04 -6.21 -32.55
N LYS A 57 9.52 -5.80 -33.72
CA LYS A 57 8.63 -4.64 -33.80
C LYS A 57 7.30 -4.92 -33.12
N VAL A 58 6.88 -4.01 -32.26
CA VAL A 58 5.59 -4.01 -31.58
C VAL A 58 4.78 -2.79 -32.01
N GLY A 59 3.45 -2.86 -31.86
CA GLY A 59 2.58 -1.73 -32.14
C GLY A 59 2.80 -0.60 -31.14
N ASP A 60 2.59 0.64 -31.59
CA ASP A 60 2.59 1.79 -30.69
C ASP A 60 1.51 1.61 -29.63
N ASN A 61 1.82 1.96 -28.37
CA ASN A 61 0.92 1.81 -27.23
C ASN A 61 0.39 0.37 -27.03
N ALA A 62 1.15 -0.66 -27.45
CA ALA A 62 0.73 -2.03 -27.24
C ALA A 62 0.51 -2.35 -25.76
N VAL A 63 -0.60 -3.01 -25.46
CA VAL A 63 -0.95 -3.49 -24.12
C VAL A 63 -0.04 -4.66 -23.76
N VAL A 64 0.82 -4.51 -22.74
CA VAL A 64 1.74 -5.56 -22.29
C VAL A 64 1.24 -6.32 -21.07
N ALA A 65 0.29 -5.76 -20.34
CA ALA A 65 -0.41 -6.46 -19.28
C ALA A 65 -1.79 -5.85 -19.02
N ARG A 66 -2.68 -6.64 -18.44
CA ARG A 66 -4.02 -6.23 -18.00
C ARG A 66 -4.12 -6.42 -16.50
N GLY A 67 -4.58 -5.39 -15.80
CA GLY A 67 -4.76 -5.42 -14.37
C GLY A 67 -6.21 -5.23 -13.96
N ALA A 68 -6.62 -5.93 -12.91
CA ALA A 68 -7.94 -5.82 -12.33
C ALA A 68 -7.83 -5.77 -10.80
N VAL A 69 -8.55 -4.83 -10.18
CA VAL A 69 -8.67 -4.66 -8.73
C VAL A 69 -10.14 -4.81 -8.37
N ALA A 70 -10.48 -5.74 -7.48
CA ALA A 70 -11.86 -6.00 -7.09
C ALA A 70 -12.02 -6.20 -5.59
N LEU A 71 -13.19 -5.83 -5.07
CA LEU A 71 -13.61 -6.16 -3.71
C LEU A 71 -14.27 -7.54 -3.70
N THR A 72 -13.68 -8.50 -3.00
CA THR A 72 -14.20 -9.88 -2.94
C THR A 72 -15.19 -10.11 -1.80
N SER A 73 -15.34 -9.15 -0.88
CA SER A 73 -16.21 -9.22 0.30
C SER A 73 -17.47 -8.34 0.19
N GLY A 74 -17.77 -7.81 -1.00
CA GLY A 74 -18.80 -6.80 -1.21
C GLY A 74 -18.33 -5.37 -0.92
N GLY A 75 -19.18 -4.38 -1.27
CA GLY A 75 -18.86 -2.94 -1.19
C GLY A 75 -18.68 -2.29 -2.57
N LYS A 76 -18.33 -1.01 -2.56
CA LYS A 76 -18.05 -0.25 -3.79
C LYS A 76 -16.75 0.53 -3.63
N ILE A 77 -15.83 0.33 -4.56
CA ILE A 77 -14.61 1.09 -4.74
C ILE A 77 -14.99 2.51 -5.17
N SER A 78 -14.47 3.51 -4.48
CA SER A 78 -14.54 4.93 -4.84
C SER A 78 -13.24 5.40 -5.48
N ASN A 79 -12.10 5.00 -4.92
CA ASN A 79 -10.77 5.32 -5.44
C ASN A 79 -9.88 4.08 -5.52
N VAL A 80 -9.01 4.05 -6.54
CA VAL A 80 -7.88 3.13 -6.63
C VAL A 80 -6.61 3.94 -6.81
N THR A 81 -5.66 3.75 -5.90
CA THR A 81 -4.30 4.24 -6.06
C THR A 81 -3.44 3.12 -6.63
N LEU A 82 -2.84 3.34 -7.79
CA LEU A 82 -1.84 2.44 -8.35
C LEU A 82 -0.44 3.03 -8.22
N ALA A 83 0.52 2.18 -7.88
CA ALA A 83 1.93 2.53 -7.82
C ALA A 83 2.79 1.40 -8.38
N TRP A 84 3.88 1.74 -9.06
CA TRP A 84 4.87 0.75 -9.48
C TRP A 84 5.69 0.26 -8.28
N ASN A 85 5.89 -1.06 -8.17
CA ASN A 85 6.87 -1.59 -7.22
C ASN A 85 8.27 -1.26 -7.73
N ARG A 86 8.92 -0.27 -7.12
CA ARG A 86 10.22 0.26 -7.59
C ARG A 86 11.40 -0.70 -7.41
N THR A 87 11.23 -1.78 -6.66
CA THR A 87 12.23 -2.87 -6.62
C THR A 87 12.22 -3.69 -7.92
N VAL A 88 11.05 -3.87 -8.54
CA VAL A 88 10.88 -4.61 -9.81
C VAL A 88 10.95 -3.68 -11.01
N ASN A 89 10.34 -2.50 -10.90
CA ASN A 89 10.23 -1.48 -11.94
C ASN A 89 10.90 -0.17 -11.47
N PRO A 90 12.25 -0.13 -11.48
CA PRO A 90 13.00 0.99 -10.95
C PRO A 90 12.79 2.27 -11.77
N ASN A 91 13.05 3.41 -11.13
CA ASN A 91 12.86 4.74 -11.71
C ASN A 91 14.23 5.34 -12.06
N ASP A 92 14.94 4.68 -12.97
CA ASP A 92 16.35 4.99 -13.27
C ASP A 92 16.49 6.06 -14.38
N ASP A 93 15.37 6.57 -14.88
CA ASP A 93 15.33 7.57 -15.94
C ASP A 93 14.68 8.86 -15.44
N VAL A 94 15.36 9.98 -15.67
CA VAL A 94 14.86 11.32 -15.34
C VAL A 94 13.50 11.58 -15.98
N MET A 95 13.23 11.01 -17.16
CA MET A 95 11.96 11.13 -17.89
C MET A 95 10.77 10.46 -17.18
N LEU A 96 11.04 9.51 -16.29
CA LEU A 96 10.03 8.78 -15.51
C LEU A 96 9.90 9.31 -14.07
N SER A 97 10.90 10.04 -13.59
CA SER A 97 11.02 10.46 -12.19
C SER A 97 9.87 11.35 -11.67
N GLY A 98 9.15 12.03 -12.56
CA GLY A 98 8.03 12.91 -12.22
C GLY A 98 6.63 12.30 -12.38
N PHE A 99 6.52 11.06 -12.87
CA PHE A 99 5.25 10.49 -13.33
C PHE A 99 4.98 9.14 -12.67
N GLY A 100 4.04 9.12 -11.73
CA GLY A 100 3.67 7.95 -10.93
C GLY A 100 2.98 6.84 -11.72
N ASP A 101 2.40 7.19 -12.87
CA ASP A 101 1.79 6.28 -13.83
C ASP A 101 2.82 5.59 -14.74
N ARG A 102 4.08 6.03 -14.77
CA ARG A 102 5.12 5.52 -15.68
C ARG A 102 6.21 4.72 -14.99
N ALA A 103 6.75 3.75 -15.70
CA ALA A 103 7.89 2.95 -15.25
C ALA A 103 8.69 2.33 -16.38
N ALA A 104 9.85 1.79 -16.01
CA ALA A 104 10.65 0.91 -16.85
C ALA A 104 10.32 -0.56 -16.52
N MET A 105 10.07 -1.36 -17.55
CA MET A 105 10.19 -2.82 -17.47
C MET A 105 11.56 -3.22 -17.99
N ARG A 106 12.28 -4.01 -17.19
CA ARG A 106 13.64 -4.48 -17.51
C ARG A 106 13.59 -5.97 -17.79
N ASP A 107 14.36 -6.38 -18.80
CA ASP A 107 14.68 -7.79 -18.97
C ASP A 107 15.52 -8.26 -17.78
N MET A 108 15.08 -9.33 -17.11
CA MET A 108 15.80 -9.94 -15.98
C MET A 108 16.74 -11.08 -16.41
N SER A 109 16.88 -11.33 -17.72
CA SER A 109 17.69 -12.41 -18.28
C SER A 109 19.19 -12.04 -18.43
N GLY A 110 19.89 -11.82 -17.31
CA GLY A 110 21.36 -11.84 -17.27
C GLY A 110 22.12 -10.51 -17.45
N ASP A 111 23.46 -10.62 -17.50
CA ASP A 111 24.41 -9.84 -16.69
C ASP A 111 25.26 -8.79 -17.43
N THR A 112 24.74 -7.98 -18.37
CA THR A 112 25.54 -6.77 -18.75
C THR A 112 24.79 -5.62 -19.41
N LEU A 113 23.65 -5.84 -20.08
CA LEU A 113 22.78 -4.76 -20.57
C LEU A 113 21.33 -5.24 -20.55
N HIS A 114 20.57 -4.86 -19.51
CA HIS A 114 19.14 -5.13 -19.46
C HIS A 114 18.44 -4.31 -20.53
N ALA A 115 17.76 -4.97 -21.49
CA ALA A 115 16.86 -4.29 -22.39
C ALA A 115 15.76 -3.60 -21.55
N VAL A 116 15.50 -2.32 -21.86
CA VAL A 116 14.52 -1.50 -21.14
C VAL A 116 13.41 -1.11 -22.10
N ALA A 117 12.17 -1.26 -21.65
CA ALA A 117 11.02 -0.69 -22.31
C ALA A 117 10.22 0.13 -21.32
N TYR A 118 9.69 1.26 -21.78
CA TYR A 118 8.93 2.18 -20.95
C TYR A 118 7.45 1.89 -21.08
N VAL A 119 6.77 1.90 -19.93
CA VAL A 119 5.35 1.56 -19.82
C VAL A 119 4.59 2.60 -19.01
N GLN A 120 3.28 2.68 -19.25
CA GLN A 120 2.36 3.55 -18.55
C GLN A 120 1.10 2.79 -18.10
N LEU A 121 0.53 3.21 -16.97
CA LEU A 121 -0.77 2.75 -16.49
C LEU A 121 -1.89 3.52 -17.18
N GLU A 122 -2.89 2.82 -17.70
CA GLU A 122 -4.03 3.43 -18.37
C GLU A 122 -5.34 2.80 -17.87
N PRO A 123 -6.28 3.61 -17.34
CA PRO A 123 -7.54 3.07 -16.83
C PRO A 123 -8.44 2.62 -17.99
N VAL A 124 -9.08 1.47 -17.83
CA VAL A 124 -10.18 1.02 -18.71
C VAL A 124 -11.52 1.43 -18.10
N THR A 125 -11.64 1.32 -16.78
CA THR A 125 -12.82 1.81 -16.05
C THR A 125 -12.93 3.34 -16.15
N PRO A 126 -14.14 3.90 -16.32
CA PRO A 126 -14.32 5.36 -16.38
C PRO A 126 -13.96 6.06 -15.05
N VAL A 127 -12.89 6.86 -15.08
CA VAL A 127 -12.32 7.52 -13.89
C VAL A 127 -11.89 8.96 -14.20
N THR A 128 -11.71 9.75 -13.15
CA THR A 128 -10.86 10.94 -13.16
C THR A 128 -9.49 10.55 -12.57
N ALA A 129 -8.40 10.88 -13.25
CA ALA A 129 -7.04 10.54 -12.81
C ALA A 129 -6.32 11.75 -12.21
N SER A 130 -5.60 11.54 -11.11
CA SER A 130 -4.66 12.48 -10.52
C SER A 130 -3.27 11.82 -10.46
N VAL A 131 -2.38 12.23 -11.36
CA VAL A 131 -1.03 11.66 -11.46
C VAL A 131 -0.10 12.39 -10.50
N GLY A 132 0.37 11.67 -9.47
CA GLY A 132 1.42 12.13 -8.57
C GLY A 132 2.80 11.67 -9.03
N VAL A 133 3.83 11.94 -8.22
CA VAL A 133 5.23 11.57 -8.52
C VAL A 133 5.48 10.06 -8.42
N LYS A 134 4.84 9.39 -7.46
CA LYS A 134 5.11 7.97 -7.13
C LYS A 134 3.96 7.03 -7.46
N SER A 135 2.77 7.58 -7.61
CA SER A 135 1.53 6.86 -7.81
C SER A 135 0.56 7.70 -8.63
N VAL A 136 -0.50 7.06 -9.11
CA VAL A 136 -1.65 7.69 -9.73
C VAL A 136 -2.89 7.29 -8.95
N VAL A 137 -3.75 8.27 -8.67
CA VAL A 137 -5.06 8.04 -8.03
C VAL A 137 -6.13 8.10 -9.11
N TYR A 138 -6.90 7.03 -9.24
CA TYR A 138 -8.05 6.94 -10.12
C TYR A 138 -9.33 6.99 -9.28
N SER A 139 -10.08 8.08 -9.42
CA SER A 139 -11.40 8.25 -8.79
C SER A 139 -12.47 7.77 -9.74
N LEU A 140 -13.20 6.71 -9.36
CA LEU A 140 -14.26 6.15 -10.20
C LEU A 140 -15.40 7.15 -10.37
N THR A 141 -15.80 7.39 -11.62
CA THR A 141 -16.93 8.27 -11.93
C THR A 141 -18.24 7.74 -11.36
N THR A 142 -18.36 6.42 -11.24
CA THR A 142 -19.45 5.72 -10.55
C THR A 142 -18.82 4.64 -9.67
N PRO A 143 -19.03 4.66 -8.34
CA PRO A 143 -18.48 3.62 -7.46
C PRO A 143 -18.93 2.22 -7.88
N GLY A 144 -17.98 1.29 -7.97
CA GLY A 144 -18.19 -0.06 -8.51
C GLY A 144 -17.44 -1.13 -7.71
N SER A 145 -17.72 -2.41 -7.96
CA SER A 145 -17.03 -3.51 -7.27
C SER A 145 -15.64 -3.81 -7.84
N GLU A 146 -15.30 -3.24 -9.00
CA GLU A 146 -14.12 -3.55 -9.79
C GLU A 146 -13.55 -2.29 -10.46
N PHE A 147 -12.24 -2.32 -10.68
CA PHE A 147 -11.47 -1.34 -11.44
C PHE A 147 -10.48 -2.07 -12.35
N ASP A 148 -10.60 -1.83 -13.65
CA ASP A 148 -9.77 -2.40 -14.71
C ASP A 148 -8.81 -1.35 -15.27
N TYR A 149 -7.60 -1.80 -15.57
CA TYR A 149 -6.56 -0.98 -16.19
C TYR A 149 -5.67 -1.83 -17.11
N THR A 150 -4.95 -1.16 -18.00
CA THR A 150 -3.89 -1.77 -18.80
C THR A 150 -2.53 -1.18 -18.46
N VAL A 151 -1.49 -1.96 -18.73
CA VAL A 151 -0.12 -1.48 -18.82
C VAL A 151 0.21 -1.41 -20.30
N ASN A 152 0.47 -0.20 -20.79
CA ASN A 152 0.74 0.05 -22.21
C ASN A 152 2.20 0.41 -22.40
N LEU A 153 2.82 0.00 -23.50
CA LEU A 153 4.08 0.60 -23.93
C LEU A 153 3.89 2.11 -24.13
N MET A 154 4.87 2.90 -23.75
CA MET A 154 4.83 4.33 -24.04
C MET A 154 5.02 4.59 -25.54
N SER A 155 4.40 5.66 -26.05
CA SER A 155 4.59 6.12 -27.42
C SER A 155 6.09 6.27 -27.75
N GLY A 156 6.49 5.79 -28.92
CA GLY A 156 7.89 5.77 -29.37
C GLY A 156 8.65 4.50 -28.98
N VAL A 157 8.10 3.66 -28.10
CA VAL A 157 8.61 2.29 -27.87
C VAL A 157 7.95 1.35 -28.87
N ASN A 158 8.68 0.98 -29.91
CA ASN A 158 8.16 0.15 -31.00
C ASN A 158 8.98 -1.13 -31.23
N LYS A 159 9.89 -1.47 -30.32
CA LYS A 159 10.70 -2.69 -30.37
C LYS A 159 10.86 -3.27 -28.97
N LEU A 160 10.69 -4.58 -28.85
CA LEU A 160 11.08 -5.36 -27.67
C LEU A 160 12.16 -6.36 -28.08
N ASP A 161 13.22 -6.46 -27.27
CA ASP A 161 14.23 -7.49 -27.45
C ASP A 161 13.73 -8.82 -26.84
N ALA A 162 14.36 -9.93 -27.22
CA ALA A 162 14.02 -11.22 -26.61
C ALA A 162 14.50 -11.22 -25.15
N GLY A 163 13.61 -11.57 -24.22
CA GLY A 163 13.93 -11.57 -22.79
C GLY A 163 12.72 -11.79 -21.91
N ASN A 164 12.93 -11.78 -20.59
CA ASN A 164 11.91 -11.91 -19.56
C ASN A 164 11.73 -10.57 -18.84
N TYR A 165 10.78 -9.78 -19.30
CA TYR A 165 10.45 -8.49 -18.70
C TYR A 165 9.59 -8.67 -17.45
N SER A 166 9.94 -7.98 -16.38
CA SER A 166 9.18 -8.03 -15.12
C SER A 166 8.38 -6.76 -14.86
N LEU A 167 7.15 -6.95 -14.36
CA LEU A 167 6.22 -5.89 -14.00
C LEU A 167 5.60 -6.23 -12.64
N ALA A 168 5.49 -5.23 -11.78
CA ALA A 168 4.78 -5.33 -10.51
C ALA A 168 4.12 -3.99 -10.18
N VAL A 169 2.81 -4.04 -9.98
CA VAL A 169 1.97 -2.90 -9.59
C VAL A 169 1.43 -3.19 -8.20
N VAL A 170 1.39 -2.17 -7.36
CA VAL A 170 0.75 -2.16 -6.06
C VAL A 170 -0.55 -1.39 -6.18
N ALA A 171 -1.64 -1.95 -5.66
CA ALA A 171 -2.93 -1.28 -5.59
C ALA A 171 -3.32 -1.00 -4.14
N GLN A 172 -3.85 0.19 -3.89
CA GLN A 172 -4.55 0.54 -2.66
C GLN A 172 -5.98 0.98 -3.02
N VAL A 173 -6.95 0.51 -2.25
CA VAL A 173 -8.39 0.71 -2.52
C VAL A 173 -9.01 1.54 -1.41
N GLU A 174 -9.81 2.52 -1.79
CA GLU A 174 -10.74 3.21 -0.91
C GLU A 174 -12.17 2.88 -1.33
N THR A 175 -13.05 2.73 -0.34
CA THR A 175 -14.46 2.40 -0.58
C THR A 175 -15.36 3.61 -0.34
N ALA A 176 -16.51 3.63 -1.03
CA ALA A 176 -17.57 4.63 -0.86
C ALA A 176 -18.40 4.40 0.40
#